data_AF-A0A2E7BH23-F1
#
_entry.id   AF-A0A2E7BH23-F1
#
_cell.length_a   1.000
_cell.length_b   1.000
_cell.length_c   1.000
_cell.angle_alpha   90.00
_cell.angle_beta   90.00
_cell.angle_gamma   90.00
#
_symmetry.space_group_name_H-M   'P 1'
#
loop_
_entity.id
_entity.type
_entity.pdbx_description
1 polymer ?
#
loop_
_entity_poly.entity_id
_entity_poly.type
_entity_poly.pdbx_seq_one_letter_code
_entity_poly.pdbx_strand_id
1 'polypeptide(L)' 'MGLRSFHLVFIVASILLSVMMGAWGGVTYGTVRGTPWHLVTVVGALLVAGLLSVYLVKFIQKTRELGLD' A
#
# COMPACT_ATOMS: atom_id res chain seq x y z
N MET A 1 -9.53 20.18 5.79
CA MET A 1 -9.42 19.20 4.69
C MET A 1 -10.72 18.42 4.61
N GLY A 2 -11.28 18.21 3.42
CA GLY A 2 -12.46 17.34 3.30
C GLY A 2 -12.11 15.91 3.70
N LEU A 3 -13.09 15.17 4.25
CA LEU A 3 -12.94 13.76 4.65
C LEU A 3 -12.32 12.91 3.52
N ARG A 4 -12.67 13.24 2.27
CA ARG A 4 -12.12 12.66 1.04
C ARG A 4 -10.61 12.84 0.90
N SER A 5 -10.10 14.07 1.03
CA SER A 5 -8.67 14.37 0.86
C SER A 5 -7.83 13.66 1.92
N PHE A 6 -8.30 13.64 3.16
CA PHE A 6 -7.65 12.89 4.23
C PHE A 6 -7.60 11.39 3.92
N HIS A 7 -8.72 10.83 3.47
CA HIS A 7 -8.79 9.41 3.14
C HIS A 7 -7.88 9.03 1.96
N LEU A 8 -7.80 9.86 0.92
CA LEU A 8 -6.88 9.67 -0.20
C LEU A 8 -5.43 9.68 0.25
N VAL A 9 -5.02 10.68 1.04
CA VAL A 9 -3.66 10.76 1.59
C VAL A 9 -3.35 9.54 2.45
N PHE A 10 -4.30 9.09 3.26
CA PHE A 10 -4.14 7.91 4.10
C PHE A 10 -3.91 6.63 3.28
N ILE A 11 -4.68 6.43 2.20
CA ILE A 11 -4.50 5.27 1.30
C ILE A 11 -3.12 5.34 0.65
N VAL A 12 -2.73 6.49 0.11
CA VAL A 12 -1.42 6.68 -0.52
C VAL A 12 -0.28 6.42 0.46
N ALA A 13 -0.35 6.98 1.67
CA ALA A 13 0.63 6.75 2.72
C ALA A 13 0.71 5.26 3.12
N SER A 14 -0.43 4.57 3.17
CA SER A 14 -0.50 3.13 3.46
C SER A 14 0.14 2.29 2.35
N ILE A 15 -0.06 2.65 1.07
CA ILE A 15 0.60 2.00 -0.06
C ILE A 15 2.12 2.18 0.05
N LEU A 16 2.59 3.41 0.28
CA LEU A 16 4.02 3.72 0.41
C LEU A 16 4.65 2.97 1.58
N LEU A 17 3.99 2.94 2.74
CA LEU A 17 4.43 2.20 3.90
C LEU A 17 4.52 0.69 3.60
N SER A 18 3.52 0.15 2.90
CA SER A 18 3.50 -1.25 2.52
C SER A 18 4.66 -1.58 1.57
N VAL A 19 4.89 -0.78 0.53
CA VAL A 19 6.05 -0.93 -0.36
C VAL A 19 7.37 -0.83 0.41
N MET A 20 7.48 0.12 1.34
CA MET A 20 8.65 0.25 2.22
C MET A 20 8.90 -1.02 3.03
N MET A 21 7.85 -1.62 3.61
CA MET A 21 7.95 -2.89 4.34
C MET A 21 8.37 -4.05 3.43
N GLY A 22 7.85 -4.09 2.20
CA GLY A 22 8.28 -5.06 1.20
C GLY A 22 9.77 -4.91 0.86
N ALA A 23 10.24 -3.68 0.61
CA ALA A 23 11.65 -3.42 0.34
C ALA A 23 12.54 -3.79 1.54
N TRP A 24 12.15 -3.40 2.75
CA TRP A 24 12.87 -3.75 3.98
C TRP A 24 12.95 -5.26 4.20
N GLY A 25 11.84 -5.99 4.00
CA GLY A 25 11.80 -7.43 4.12
C GLY A 25 12.70 -8.13 3.10
N GLY A 26 12.70 -7.65 1.85
CA GLY A 26 13.53 -8.18 0.77
C GLY A 26 15.03 -7.98 1.03
N VAL A 27 15.42 -6.77 1.45
CA VAL A 27 16.81 -6.46 1.82
C VAL A 27 17.25 -7.31 3.02
N THR A 28 16.41 -7.42 4.04
CA THR A 28 16.75 -8.16 5.27
C THR A 28 16.86 -9.67 5.02
N TYR A 29 16.03 -10.23 4.14
CA TYR A 29 16.12 -11.62 3.72
C TYR A 29 17.48 -11.97 3.10
N GLY A 30 18.09 -11.03 2.37
CA GLY A 30 19.42 -11.19 1.77
C GLY A 30 20.59 -11.13 2.78
N THR A 31 20.32 -10.88 4.06
CA THR A 31 21.36 -10.81 5.10
C THR A 31 21.48 -12.11 5.89
N VAL A 32 22.55 -12.24 6.68
CA VAL A 32 22.78 -13.37 7.61
C VAL A 32 21.67 -13.51 8.67
N ARG A 33 20.88 -12.45 8.91
CA ARG A 33 19.73 -12.45 9.82
C ARG A 33 18.41 -12.75 9.12
N GLY A 34 18.45 -13.02 7.82
CA GLY A 34 17.30 -13.32 7.00
C GLY A 34 16.61 -14.61 7.45
N THR A 35 15.29 -14.54 7.58
CA THR A 35 14.44 -15.71 7.88
C THR A 35 13.35 -15.84 6.82
N PRO A 36 12.78 -17.03 6.59
CA PRO A 36 11.67 -17.22 5.65
C PRO A 36 10.47 -16.30 5.91
N TRP A 37 10.28 -15.87 7.16
CA TRP A 37 9.24 -14.91 7.52
C TRP A 37 9.40 -13.54 6.84
N HIS A 38 10.61 -13.15 6.47
CA HIS A 38 10.84 -11.92 5.72
C HIS A 38 10.25 -12.01 4.30
N LEU A 39 10.30 -13.19 3.65
CA LEU A 39 9.65 -13.39 2.35
C LEU A 39 8.13 -13.33 2.47
N VAL A 40 7.56 -13.89 3.54
CA VAL A 40 6.12 -13.78 3.83
C VAL A 40 5.72 -12.32 3.99
N THR A 41 6.53 -11.53 4.72
CA THR A 41 6.33 -10.07 4.85
C THR A 41 6.40 -9.36 3.49
N VAL A 42 7.36 -9.72 2.62
CA VAL A 42 7.46 -9.16 1.26
C VAL A 42 6.20 -9.44 0.46
N VAL A 43 5.78 -10.70 0.39
CA VAL A 43 4.59 -11.11 -0.36
C VAL A 43 3.34 -10.45 0.19
N GLY A 44 3.15 -10.47 1.52
CA GLY A 44 2.01 -9.82 2.18
C GLY A 44 1.98 -8.31 1.92
N ALA A 45 3.13 -7.64 2.03
CA ALA A 45 3.24 -6.22 1.74
C ALA A 45 2.90 -5.88 0.29
N LEU A 46 3.44 -6.63 -0.68
CA LEU A 46 3.13 -6.40 -2.10
C LEU A 46 1.64 -6.65 -2.41
N LEU A 47 1.04 -7.68 -1.80
CA LEU A 47 -0.40 -7.94 -1.93
C LEU A 47 -1.24 -6.80 -1.36
N VAL A 48 -0.92 -6.31 -0.17
CA VAL A 48 -1.64 -5.18 0.45
C VAL A 48 -1.48 -3.90 -0.37
N ALA A 49 -0.26 -3.59 -0.82
CA ALA A 49 0.00 -2.45 -1.69
C ALA A 49 -0.81 -2.53 -3.00
N GLY A 50 -0.88 -3.72 -3.61
CA GLY A 50 -1.68 -3.97 -4.80
C GLY A 50 -3.19 -3.77 -4.56
N LEU A 51 -3.74 -4.37 -3.50
CA LEU A 51 -5.15 -4.22 -3.13
C LEU A 51 -5.52 -2.76 -2.85
N LEU A 52 -4.69 -2.04 -2.11
CA LEU A 52 -4.90 -0.62 -1.82
C LEU A 52 -4.80 0.24 -3.08
N SER A 53 -3.93 -0.10 -4.02
CA SER A 53 -3.84 0.59 -5.32
C SER A 53 -5.11 0.41 -6.15
N VAL A 54 -5.65 -0.81 -6.19
CA VAL A 54 -6.95 -1.09 -6.85
C VAL A 54 -8.08 -0.34 -6.17
N TYR A 55 -8.11 -0.33 -4.83
CA TYR A 55 -9.09 0.41 -4.05
C TYR A 55 -9.02 1.92 -4.33
N LEU A 56 -7.81 2.50 -4.37
CA LEU A 56 -7.58 3.90 -4.68
C LEU A 56 -8.17 4.28 -6.05
N VAL A 57 -7.89 3.49 -7.08
CA VAL A 57 -8.41 3.73 -8.43
C VAL A 57 -9.94 3.70 -8.45
N LYS A 58 -10.54 2.68 -7.83
CA LYS A 58 -12.01 2.56 -7.73
C LYS A 58 -12.62 3.72 -6.96
N PHE A 59 -11.99 4.16 -5.87
CA PHE A 59 -12.45 5.29 -5.08
C PHE A 59 -12.41 6.60 -5.87
N ILE A 60 -11.34 6.84 -6.63
CA ILE A 60 -11.22 8.01 -7.50
C ILE A 60 -12.28 7.96 -8.61
N GLN A 61 -12.46 6.82 -9.28
CA GLN A 61 -13.49 6.64 -10.29
C GLN A 61 -14.89 6.93 -9.72
N LYS A 62 -15.21 6.35 -8.56
CA LYS A 62 -16.51 6.52 -7.92
C LYS A 62 -16.76 7.98 -7.48
N THR A 63 -15.76 8.64 -6.93
CA THR A 63 -15.91 10.05 -6.52
C THR A 63 -16.07 10.98 -7.72
N ARG A 64 -15.50 10.63 -8.88
CA ARG A 64 -15.70 11.36 -10.14
C ARG A 64 -17.07 11.10 -10.77
N GLU A 65 -17.58 9.87 -10.71
CA GLU A 65 -18.95 9.53 -11.13
C GLU A 65 -20.02 10.30 -10.35
N LEU A 66 -19.77 10.57 -9.07
CA LEU A 66 -20.74 11.21 -8.18
C LEU A 66 -20.75 12.75 -8.29
N GLY A 67 -19.96 13.35 -9.20
CA GLY A 67 -19.91 14.81 -9.37
C GLY A 67 -19.44 15.56 -8.11
N LEU A 68 -18.60 14.90 -7.30
CA LEU A 68 -17.99 15.49 -6.11
C LEU A 68 -16.64 16.17 -6.44
N ASP A 69 -16.47 16.63 -7.67
CA ASP A 69 -15.31 17.39 -8.15
C ASP A 69 -15.18 18.79 -7.53
#